data_AF-A0A964II54-F1
#
_entry.id   AF-A0A964II54-F1
#
_cell.length_a   1.000
_cell.length_b   1.000
_cell.length_c   1.000
_cell.angle_alpha   90.00
_cell.angle_beta   90.00
_cell.angle_gamma   90.00
#
_symmetry.space_group_name_H-M   'P 1'
#
loop_
_entity.id
_entity.type
_entity.pdbx_description
1 polymer ?
#
loop_
_entity_poly.entity_id
_entity_poly.type
_entity_poly.pdbx_seq_one_letter_code
_entity_poly.pdbx_strand_id
1 'polypeptide(L)'
;MRLLSLTGLPVSPFRPLQLLVLRSMRTLSRNDAARSFLVAFAVIAAVVAASCDKVPLTSPTGSTILLSASINIVPIDGSAEITATVTESAGTAVQNGTTVVFRADLGRMDPRESQTVNGRAVSRFFASGLSGVVRINAYSGAAATGGSTTSGNSSTAPGAPLTILVGGAAASRITLRAEPPNIPQTGGTIQIIANVADTNGSPVQGAPVTFAIGGT
;
A
#
# COMPACT_ATOMS: atom_id res chain seq x y z
N MET A 1 -46.34 29.60 41.00
CA MET A 1 -47.54 28.72 41.03
C MET A 1 -48.24 28.91 39.69
N ARG A 2 -48.29 27.87 38.84
CA ARG A 2 -48.80 27.91 37.43
C ARG A 2 -47.96 28.84 36.50
N LEU A 3 -47.83 28.67 35.19
CA LEU A 3 -48.45 27.78 34.20
C LEU A 3 -47.46 27.63 33.02
N LEU A 4 -47.55 26.52 32.28
CA LEU A 4 -46.83 26.27 31.03
C LEU A 4 -47.18 27.28 29.92
N SER A 5 -46.27 27.40 28.92
CA SER A 5 -46.56 27.31 27.47
C SER A 5 -45.75 28.33 26.66
N LEU A 6 -45.03 27.84 25.64
CA LEU A 6 -45.05 28.31 24.23
C LEU A 6 -44.02 27.45 23.45
N THR A 7 -44.46 26.42 22.74
CA THR A 7 -44.76 26.44 21.28
C THR A 7 -43.56 26.74 20.39
N GLY A 8 -43.25 25.78 19.51
CA GLY A 8 -42.92 26.10 18.13
C GLY A 8 -41.74 25.35 17.54
N LEU A 9 -41.94 24.11 17.08
CA LEU A 9 -41.27 23.62 15.86
C LEU A 9 -42.20 22.66 15.07
N PRO A 10 -42.10 22.64 13.72
CA PRO A 10 -43.16 22.17 12.82
C PRO A 10 -43.05 20.68 12.40
N VAL A 11 -44.22 20.03 12.38
CA VAL A 11 -44.86 19.21 11.32
C VAL A 11 -44.01 18.36 10.35
N SER A 12 -44.04 17.04 10.63
CA SER A 12 -44.29 15.90 9.69
C SER A 12 -43.15 15.28 8.85
N PRO A 13 -43.31 14.05 8.31
CA PRO A 13 -44.06 12.89 8.82
C PRO A 13 -43.23 11.59 8.76
N PHE A 14 -42.98 10.97 9.92
CA PHE A 14 -42.64 9.54 9.97
C PHE A 14 -43.94 8.73 9.81
N ARG A 15 -44.04 8.00 8.70
CA ARG A 15 -45.11 7.02 8.45
C ARG A 15 -44.97 5.83 9.42
N PRO A 16 -46.10 5.30 9.92
CA PRO A 16 -46.09 4.27 10.96
C PRO A 16 -45.67 2.91 10.38
N LEU A 17 -44.48 2.50 10.79
CA LEU A 17 -44.16 1.13 11.17
C LEU A 17 -45.22 0.67 12.18
N GLN A 18 -46.31 -0.01 11.79
CA GLN A 18 -47.05 -0.85 12.76
C GLN A 18 -48.16 -1.78 12.25
N LEU A 19 -48.60 -1.76 11.00
CA LEU A 19 -49.72 -2.63 10.58
C LEU A 19 -49.44 -3.47 9.34
N LEU A 20 -48.38 -4.30 9.38
CA LEU A 20 -48.26 -5.39 8.40
C LEU A 20 -47.45 -6.60 8.91
N VAL A 21 -47.63 -7.02 10.18
CA VAL A 21 -47.05 -8.29 10.67
C VAL A 21 -48.09 -9.21 11.32
N LEU A 22 -49.34 -8.79 11.50
CA LEU A 22 -50.36 -9.57 12.23
C LEU A 22 -51.48 -10.18 11.34
N ARG A 23 -51.23 -10.41 10.05
CA ARG A 23 -52.19 -11.09 9.16
C ARG A 23 -51.65 -12.22 8.29
N SER A 24 -50.53 -12.85 8.67
CA SER A 24 -50.03 -14.06 7.99
C SER A 24 -49.99 -15.32 8.85
N MET A 25 -50.61 -15.32 10.04
CA MET A 25 -50.79 -16.52 10.87
C MET A 25 -52.13 -17.23 10.61
N ARG A 26 -52.57 -17.29 9.35
CA ARG A 26 -53.67 -18.17 8.94
C ARG A 26 -53.11 -19.18 7.95
N THR A 27 -53.11 -20.44 8.41
CA THR A 27 -52.78 -21.67 7.68
C THR A 27 -51.33 -21.84 7.22
N LEU A 28 -50.37 -21.79 8.15
CA LEU A 28 -49.17 -22.61 7.99
C LEU A 28 -49.53 -24.05 8.38
N SER A 29 -49.73 -24.88 7.36
CA SER A 29 -49.71 -26.33 7.50
C SER A 29 -48.46 -26.72 8.31
N ARG A 30 -48.59 -27.70 9.22
CA ARG A 30 -47.46 -28.25 10.01
C ARG A 30 -46.23 -28.59 9.16
N ASN A 31 -46.40 -28.83 7.86
CA ASN A 31 -45.34 -29.15 6.91
C ASN A 31 -44.53 -27.93 6.43
N ASP A 32 -45.06 -26.70 6.45
CA ASP A 32 -44.38 -25.49 5.95
C ASP A 32 -43.47 -24.83 7.00
N ALA A 33 -43.82 -24.97 8.28
CA ALA A 33 -42.95 -24.58 9.39
C ALA A 33 -41.68 -25.45 9.43
N ALA A 34 -41.81 -26.77 9.19
CA ALA A 34 -40.68 -27.69 9.12
C ALA A 34 -39.76 -27.39 7.92
N ARG A 35 -40.33 -27.06 6.76
CA ARG A 35 -39.58 -26.66 5.56
C ARG A 35 -38.85 -25.33 5.74
N SER A 36 -39.49 -24.34 6.35
CA SER A 36 -38.86 -23.04 6.64
C SER A 36 -37.70 -23.17 7.64
N PHE A 37 -37.84 -24.04 8.64
CA PHE A 37 -36.78 -24.32 9.62
C PHE A 37 -35.58 -25.04 8.99
N LEU A 38 -35.83 -26.00 8.09
CA LEU A 38 -34.78 -26.70 7.34
C LEU A 38 -34.00 -25.78 6.40
N VAL A 39 -34.70 -24.85 5.71
CA VAL A 39 -34.04 -23.87 4.82
C VAL A 39 -33.20 -22.89 5.65
N ALA A 40 -33.73 -22.37 6.77
CA ALA A 40 -32.97 -21.49 7.64
C ALA A 40 -31.73 -22.19 8.23
N PHE A 41 -31.85 -23.44 8.66
CA PHE A 41 -30.73 -24.23 9.16
C PHE A 41 -29.68 -24.53 8.07
N ALA A 42 -30.11 -24.85 6.85
CA ALA A 42 -29.22 -25.07 5.71
C ALA A 42 -28.45 -23.79 5.31
N VAL A 43 -29.11 -22.63 5.36
CA VAL A 43 -28.48 -21.33 5.08
C VAL A 43 -27.47 -20.97 6.18
N ILE A 44 -27.82 -21.18 7.46
CA ILE A 44 -26.89 -20.95 8.58
C ILE A 44 -25.70 -21.91 8.50
N ALA A 45 -25.92 -23.19 8.20
CA ALA A 45 -24.85 -24.18 8.04
C ALA A 45 -23.93 -23.85 6.85
N ALA A 46 -24.47 -23.35 5.74
CA ALA A 46 -23.67 -22.90 4.59
C ALA A 46 -22.80 -21.67 4.92
N VAL A 47 -23.32 -20.73 5.72
CA VAL A 47 -22.57 -19.56 6.18
C VAL A 47 -21.44 -19.97 7.15
N VAL A 48 -21.68 -20.93 8.05
CA VAL A 48 -20.65 -21.45 8.97
C VAL A 48 -19.58 -22.28 8.25
N ALA A 49 -19.94 -23.04 7.20
CA ALA A 49 -18.98 -23.78 6.40
C ALA A 49 -18.08 -22.87 5.54
N ALA A 50 -18.57 -21.68 5.17
CA ALA A 50 -17.78 -20.68 4.43
C ALA A 50 -16.80 -19.89 5.33
N SER A 51 -16.93 -19.99 6.66
CA SER A 51 -16.06 -19.33 7.65
C SER A 51 -15.04 -20.28 8.29
N CYS A 52 -14.52 -21.25 7.52
CA CYS A 52 -13.31 -21.95 7.94
C CYS A 52 -12.14 -20.95 7.94
N ASP A 53 -11.63 -20.62 9.12
CA ASP A 53 -10.44 -19.80 9.32
C ASP A 53 -9.26 -20.39 8.55
N LYS A 54 -8.98 -19.85 7.35
CA LYS A 54 -7.78 -20.21 6.62
C LYS A 54 -6.60 -19.48 7.26
N VAL A 55 -5.97 -20.14 8.23
CA VAL A 55 -4.72 -19.67 8.83
C VAL A 55 -3.71 -19.48 7.70
N PRO A 56 -3.14 -18.27 7.52
CA PRO A 56 -2.13 -18.04 6.50
C PRO A 56 -0.95 -18.98 6.73
N LEU A 57 -0.48 -19.65 5.68
CA LEU A 57 0.77 -20.41 5.76
C LEU A 57 1.90 -19.40 5.95
N THR A 58 2.63 -19.50 7.05
CA THR A 58 3.80 -18.66 7.33
C THR A 58 5.08 -19.44 7.14
N SER A 59 6.19 -18.77 6.83
CA SER A 59 7.48 -19.44 6.68
C SER A 59 7.90 -20.19 7.95
N PRO A 60 8.56 -21.36 7.81
CA PRO A 60 9.18 -22.07 8.93
C PRO A 60 10.24 -21.23 9.66
N THR A 61 10.62 -21.69 10.85
CA THR A 61 11.74 -21.10 11.61
C THR A 61 13.07 -21.28 10.88
N GLY A 62 13.91 -20.25 10.86
CA GLY A 62 15.22 -20.28 10.19
C GLY A 62 15.16 -19.94 8.70
N SER A 63 13.98 -19.62 8.16
CA SER A 63 13.87 -19.05 6.81
C SER A 63 14.47 -17.65 6.74
N THR A 64 14.94 -17.29 5.55
CA THR A 64 15.48 -15.97 5.23
C THR A 64 14.67 -15.32 4.11
N ILE A 65 14.56 -13.98 4.15
CA ILE A 65 13.91 -13.19 3.11
C ILE A 65 14.97 -12.32 2.44
N LEU A 66 15.02 -12.38 1.12
CA LEU A 66 15.79 -11.50 0.26
C LEU A 66 14.83 -10.61 -0.53
N LEU A 67 15.04 -9.30 -0.48
CA LEU A 67 14.26 -8.33 -1.23
C LEU A 67 15.03 -7.80 -2.44
N SER A 68 14.33 -7.61 -3.56
CA SER A 68 14.85 -6.92 -4.73
C SER A 68 13.77 -6.07 -5.39
N ALA A 69 14.17 -5.00 -6.06
CA ALA A 69 13.28 -4.17 -6.88
C ALA A 69 13.62 -4.27 -8.37
N SER A 70 12.64 -4.05 -9.24
CA SER A 70 12.85 -3.89 -10.67
C SER A 70 13.68 -2.64 -11.01
N ILE A 71 13.53 -1.59 -10.21
CA ILE A 71 14.29 -0.32 -10.28
C ILE A 71 14.53 0.21 -8.87
N ASN A 72 15.70 0.83 -8.64
CA ASN A 72 16.08 1.37 -7.32
C ASN A 72 15.91 2.90 -7.22
N ILE A 73 15.57 3.55 -8.34
CA ILE A 73 15.24 4.98 -8.41
C ILE A 73 13.84 5.08 -9.00
N VAL A 74 12.91 5.65 -8.22
CA VAL A 74 11.49 5.75 -8.58
C VAL A 74 11.12 7.24 -8.67
N PRO A 75 10.41 7.68 -9.73
CA PRO A 75 9.84 9.02 -9.77
C PRO A 75 8.91 9.30 -8.57
N ILE A 76 8.64 10.58 -8.26
CA ILE A 76 7.82 10.97 -7.10
C ILE A 76 6.39 10.39 -7.12
N ASP A 77 5.83 10.13 -8.30
CA ASP A 77 4.53 9.52 -8.58
C ASP A 77 4.66 8.13 -9.22
N GLY A 78 5.88 7.59 -9.24
CA GLY A 78 6.22 6.33 -9.87
C GLY A 78 5.92 5.11 -9.01
N SER A 79 6.32 3.96 -9.54
CA SER A 79 6.16 2.67 -8.86
C SER A 79 7.28 1.71 -9.25
N ALA A 80 7.58 0.75 -8.38
CA ALA A 80 8.54 -0.34 -8.65
C ALA A 80 7.93 -1.70 -8.27
N GLU A 81 8.27 -2.75 -9.02
CA GLU A 81 7.95 -4.12 -8.60
C GLU A 81 8.96 -4.55 -7.54
N ILE A 82 8.48 -5.06 -6.42
CA ILE A 82 9.26 -5.58 -5.30
C ILE A 82 9.06 -7.09 -5.24
N THR A 83 10.16 -7.80 -5.20
CA THR A 83 10.22 -9.25 -5.08
C THR A 83 10.77 -9.62 -3.72
N ALA A 84 10.06 -10.48 -3.00
CA ALA A 84 10.61 -11.23 -1.87
C ALA A 84 10.90 -12.66 -2.30
N THR A 85 12.16 -13.07 -2.22
CA THR A 85 12.56 -14.47 -2.32
C THR A 85 12.74 -15.01 -0.91
N VAL A 86 12.03 -16.08 -0.60
CA VAL A 86 12.03 -16.69 0.73
C VAL A 86 12.59 -18.10 0.66
N THR A 87 13.66 -18.32 1.43
CA THR A 87 14.44 -19.56 1.41
C THR A 87 14.46 -20.17 2.80
N GLU A 88 14.23 -21.48 2.90
CA GLU A 88 14.35 -22.26 4.13
C GLU A 88 15.81 -22.41 4.56
N SER A 89 16.05 -22.83 5.81
CA SER A 89 17.40 -23.05 6.34
C SER A 89 18.17 -24.13 5.58
N ALA A 90 17.46 -25.08 4.95
CA ALA A 90 18.03 -26.10 4.07
C ALA A 90 18.47 -25.56 2.69
N GLY A 91 18.23 -24.28 2.39
CA GLY A 91 18.57 -23.66 1.10
C GLY A 91 17.51 -23.82 0.01
N THR A 92 16.41 -24.50 0.30
CA THR A 92 15.26 -24.70 -0.60
C THR A 92 14.28 -23.53 -0.54
N ALA A 93 13.54 -23.30 -1.63
CA ALA A 93 12.43 -22.35 -1.64
C ALA A 93 11.32 -22.78 -0.67
N VAL A 94 10.68 -21.82 0.00
CA VAL A 94 9.50 -22.13 0.83
C VAL A 94 8.32 -22.62 -0.03
N GLN A 95 7.42 -23.36 0.61
CA GLN A 95 6.21 -23.90 -0.02
C GLN A 95 5.34 -22.81 -0.67
N ASN A 96 4.64 -23.17 -1.74
CA ASN A 96 3.68 -22.29 -2.40
C ASN A 96 2.51 -21.94 -1.45
N GLY A 97 2.03 -20.71 -1.56
CA GLY A 97 0.97 -20.21 -0.67
C GLY A 97 1.48 -19.65 0.66
N THR A 98 2.80 -19.65 0.90
CA THR A 98 3.40 -19.00 2.07
C THR A 98 3.21 -17.48 1.95
N THR A 99 2.60 -16.87 2.95
CA THR A 99 2.22 -15.46 2.96
C THR A 99 3.40 -14.60 3.37
N VAL A 100 3.74 -13.63 2.52
CA VAL A 100 4.74 -12.59 2.78
C VAL A 100 4.04 -11.25 2.88
N VAL A 101 4.33 -10.50 3.93
CA VAL A 101 3.77 -9.17 4.14
C VAL A 101 4.85 -8.12 3.93
N PHE A 102 4.57 -7.15 3.07
CA PHE A 102 5.45 -6.04 2.73
C PHE A 102 5.07 -4.78 3.51
N ARG A 103 6.07 -3.98 3.87
CA ARG A 103 5.92 -2.67 4.48
C ARG A 103 6.94 -1.71 3.89
N ALA A 104 6.50 -0.52 3.55
CA ALA A 104 7.36 0.61 3.24
C ALA A 104 7.16 1.66 4.35
N ASP A 105 8.20 2.42 4.67
CA ASP A 105 8.13 3.56 5.59
C ASP A 105 7.37 4.75 5.01
N LEU A 106 7.48 4.97 3.69
CA LEU A 106 6.73 5.94 2.90
C LEU A 106 6.08 5.25 1.70
N GLY A 107 4.99 5.83 1.18
CA GLY A 107 4.26 5.26 0.04
C GLY A 107 3.35 4.08 0.42
N ARG A 108 3.03 3.25 -0.56
CA ARG A 108 2.10 2.11 -0.40
C ARG A 108 2.61 0.88 -1.12
N MET A 109 2.37 -0.30 -0.52
CA MET A 109 2.56 -1.60 -1.15
C MET A 109 1.20 -2.15 -1.63
N ASP A 110 1.14 -2.67 -2.85
CA ASP A 110 -0.04 -3.33 -3.41
C ASP A 110 0.30 -4.61 -4.21
N PRO A 111 -0.22 -5.78 -3.84
CA PRO A 111 -0.89 -6.06 -2.57
C PRO A 111 0.11 -6.01 -1.40
N ARG A 112 -0.32 -5.56 -0.21
CA ARG A 112 0.53 -5.57 0.98
C ARG A 112 0.91 -7.00 1.42
N GLU A 113 0.06 -7.97 1.13
CA GLU A 113 0.26 -9.38 1.43
C GLU A 113 0.22 -10.16 0.13
N SER A 114 1.24 -10.99 -0.11
CA SER A 114 1.36 -11.76 -1.34
C SER A 114 1.84 -13.17 -1.00
N GLN A 115 1.35 -14.15 -1.75
CA GLN A 115 1.69 -15.55 -1.55
C GLN A 115 2.88 -15.95 -2.43
N THR A 116 3.74 -16.82 -1.90
CA THR A 116 4.87 -17.35 -2.64
C THR A 116 4.43 -18.30 -3.74
N VAL A 117 5.10 -18.19 -4.88
CA VAL A 117 5.14 -19.20 -5.95
C VAL A 117 6.62 -19.50 -6.22
N ASN A 118 7.03 -20.75 -5.99
CA ASN A 118 8.43 -21.19 -6.03
C ASN A 118 9.32 -20.33 -5.10
N GLY A 119 8.84 -20.06 -3.88
CA GLY A 119 9.53 -19.21 -2.89
C GLY A 119 9.54 -17.72 -3.21
N ARG A 120 8.89 -17.26 -4.28
CA ARG A 120 8.85 -15.85 -4.67
C ARG A 120 7.48 -15.23 -4.41
N ALA A 121 7.41 -14.15 -3.63
CA ALA A 121 6.24 -13.29 -3.49
C ALA A 121 6.51 -11.92 -4.13
N VAL A 122 5.48 -11.33 -4.75
CA VAL A 122 5.61 -10.06 -5.47
C VAL A 122 4.59 -9.06 -4.97
N SER A 123 5.04 -7.81 -4.79
CA SER A 123 4.20 -6.66 -4.50
C SER A 123 4.70 -5.47 -5.31
N ARG A 124 3.82 -4.52 -5.65
CA ARG A 124 4.20 -3.26 -6.26
C ARG A 124 4.30 -2.17 -5.21
N PHE A 125 5.39 -1.42 -5.21
CA PHE A 125 5.57 -0.20 -4.44
C PHE A 125 5.06 1.00 -5.24
N PHE A 126 4.33 1.91 -4.59
CA PHE A 126 3.88 3.19 -5.14
C PHE A 126 4.41 4.33 -4.27
N ALA A 127 5.08 5.30 -4.91
CA ALA A 127 5.59 6.48 -4.24
C ALA A 127 4.44 7.39 -3.74
N SER A 128 4.68 8.15 -2.66
CA SER A 128 3.69 9.01 -2.02
C SER A 128 3.65 10.45 -2.56
N GLY A 129 4.37 10.76 -3.65
CA GLY A 129 4.57 12.14 -4.13
C GLY A 129 5.72 12.87 -3.43
N LEU A 130 6.29 12.29 -2.36
CA LEU A 130 7.38 12.88 -1.60
C LEU A 130 8.72 12.33 -2.07
N SER A 131 9.70 13.22 -2.25
CA SER A 131 11.07 12.82 -2.48
C SER A 131 11.72 12.36 -1.19
N GLY A 132 12.49 11.27 -1.24
CA GLY A 132 13.16 10.74 -0.06
C GLY A 132 13.76 9.35 -0.30
N VAL A 133 14.44 8.84 0.72
CA VAL A 133 14.90 7.46 0.79
C VAL A 133 13.79 6.63 1.44
N VAL A 134 13.36 5.57 0.76
CA VAL A 134 12.29 4.66 1.20
C VAL A 134 12.91 3.33 1.60
N ARG A 135 12.57 2.84 2.78
CA ARG A 135 12.99 1.54 3.30
C ARG A 135 11.83 0.57 3.26
N ILE A 136 12.04 -0.55 2.57
CA ILE A 136 11.06 -1.61 2.38
C ILE A 136 11.49 -2.84 3.17
N ASN A 137 10.60 -3.30 4.03
CA ASN A 137 10.72 -4.49 4.84
C ASN A 137 9.68 -5.53 4.41
N ALA A 138 9.99 -6.80 4.65
CA ALA A 138 9.07 -7.90 4.46
C ALA A 138 9.19 -8.91 5.61
N TYR A 139 8.09 -9.56 5.93
CA TYR A 139 8.05 -10.60 6.96
C TYR A 139 7.15 -11.77 6.58
N SER A 140 7.49 -12.96 7.02
CA SER A 140 6.69 -14.17 6.94
C SER A 140 7.03 -15.09 8.11
N GLY A 141 6.08 -15.32 9.02
CA GLY A 141 6.34 -16.06 10.25
C GLY A 141 7.47 -15.43 11.06
N ALA A 142 8.49 -16.23 11.39
CA ALA A 142 9.70 -15.77 12.09
C ALA A 142 10.74 -15.10 11.18
N ALA A 143 10.61 -15.20 9.85
CA ALA A 143 11.52 -14.58 8.91
C ALA A 143 11.14 -13.11 8.70
N ALA A 144 12.10 -12.20 8.82
CA ALA A 144 11.89 -10.79 8.59
C ALA A 144 13.13 -10.13 7.99
N THR A 145 12.93 -9.12 7.15
CA THR A 145 13.98 -8.17 6.81
C THR A 145 13.93 -7.00 7.81
N GLY A 146 15.08 -6.58 8.31
CA GLY A 146 15.14 -5.49 9.31
C GLY A 146 16.01 -5.74 10.54
N GLY A 147 16.88 -6.76 10.54
CA GLY A 147 18.03 -6.76 11.45
C GLY A 147 18.84 -5.49 11.19
N SER A 148 19.09 -4.69 12.25
CA SER A 148 19.75 -3.39 12.17
C SER A 148 21.09 -3.47 11.45
N THR A 149 21.15 -2.96 10.22
CA THR A 149 22.41 -2.48 9.62
C THR A 149 22.20 -1.19 8.84
N THR A 150 23.14 -0.30 9.16
CA THR A 150 23.40 1.06 8.71
C THR A 150 23.57 1.17 7.19
N SER A 151 22.96 2.22 6.64
CA SER A 151 23.34 3.02 5.46
C SER A 151 24.03 2.34 4.26
N GLY A 152 23.40 2.47 3.10
CA GLY A 152 24.12 2.59 1.83
C GLY A 152 24.48 1.28 1.13
N ASN A 153 23.50 0.45 0.81
CA ASN A 153 23.51 -0.28 -0.46
C ASN A 153 22.13 -0.87 -0.75
N SER A 154 21.72 -0.84 -2.01
CA SER A 154 20.63 -1.65 -2.55
C SER A 154 20.84 -3.11 -2.13
N SER A 155 20.08 -3.62 -1.16
CA SER A 155 20.49 -4.84 -0.45
C SER A 155 20.09 -6.12 -1.19
N THR A 156 21.09 -6.85 -1.68
CA THR A 156 21.02 -8.26 -2.09
C THR A 156 21.37 -9.23 -0.92
N ALA A 157 21.47 -8.72 0.31
CA ALA A 157 21.84 -9.52 1.48
C ALA A 157 20.60 -10.12 2.18
N PRO A 158 20.62 -11.42 2.54
CA PRO A 158 19.52 -12.04 3.28
C PRO A 158 19.23 -11.29 4.60
N GLY A 159 17.96 -10.94 4.84
CA GLY A 159 17.51 -10.29 6.09
C GLY A 159 17.75 -8.77 6.17
N ALA A 160 18.41 -8.16 5.19
CA ALA A 160 18.52 -6.70 5.11
C ALA A 160 17.26 -6.09 4.46
N PRO A 161 16.81 -4.90 4.90
CA PRO A 161 15.71 -4.21 4.25
C PRO A 161 16.18 -3.50 2.98
N LEU A 162 15.29 -3.47 2.00
CA LEU A 162 15.54 -2.88 0.69
C LEU A 162 15.44 -1.36 0.76
N THR A 163 16.34 -0.66 0.08
CA THR A 163 16.34 0.81 0.00
C THR A 163 16.02 1.25 -1.42
N ILE A 164 15.07 2.16 -1.57
CA ILE A 164 14.67 2.79 -2.83
C ILE A 164 14.82 4.31 -2.72
N LEU A 165 15.34 4.95 -3.76
CA LEU A 165 15.44 6.40 -3.86
C LEU A 165 14.23 6.94 -4.62
N VAL A 166 13.53 7.92 -4.06
CA VAL A 166 12.35 8.54 -4.67
C VAL A 166 12.64 9.98 -5.07
N GLY A 167 12.42 10.30 -6.35
CA GLY A 167 12.60 11.63 -6.93
C GLY A 167 14.02 12.17 -6.76
N GLY A 168 14.11 13.38 -6.20
CA GLY A 168 15.36 14.09 -5.94
C GLY A 168 16.31 13.41 -4.94
N ALA A 169 15.88 12.37 -4.23
CA ALA A 169 16.76 11.61 -3.33
C ALA A 169 17.89 10.87 -4.10
N ALA A 170 17.72 10.65 -5.39
CA ALA A 170 18.77 10.13 -6.27
C ALA A 170 19.67 11.23 -6.84
N ALA A 171 19.36 12.52 -6.63
CA ALA A 171 20.15 13.62 -7.15
C ALA A 171 21.48 13.74 -6.38
N SER A 172 22.58 13.70 -7.12
CA SER A 172 23.93 13.95 -6.59
C SER A 172 24.56 15.22 -7.18
N ARG A 173 24.17 15.61 -8.40
CA ARG A 173 24.70 16.77 -9.10
C ARG A 173 23.61 17.49 -9.87
N ILE A 174 23.64 18.82 -9.83
CA ILE A 174 22.76 19.68 -10.62
C ILE A 174 23.63 20.61 -11.45
N THR A 175 23.38 20.73 -12.75
CA THR A 175 24.02 21.73 -13.61
C THR A 175 22.97 22.66 -14.20
N LEU A 176 23.24 23.97 -14.17
CA LEU A 176 22.35 24.99 -14.74
C LEU A 176 22.98 25.61 -15.98
N ARG A 177 22.16 25.90 -16.99
CA ARG A 177 22.52 26.65 -18.19
C ARG A 177 21.41 27.63 -18.55
N ALA A 178 21.79 28.86 -18.90
CA ALA A 178 20.89 29.85 -19.47
C ALA A 178 21.07 29.92 -21.00
N GLU A 179 19.97 29.98 -21.74
CA GLU A 179 19.95 30.20 -23.19
C GLU A 179 18.93 31.28 -23.55
N PRO A 180 19.37 32.45 -24.07
CA PRO A 180 20.75 32.91 -24.23
C PRO A 180 21.42 33.27 -22.89
N PRO A 181 22.77 33.27 -22.81
CA PRO A 181 23.50 33.55 -21.56
C PRO A 181 23.51 35.03 -21.15
N ASN A 182 23.15 35.95 -22.05
CA ASN A 182 23.11 37.39 -21.78
C ASN A 182 21.82 37.99 -22.35
N ILE A 183 21.24 38.97 -21.66
CA ILE A 183 20.11 39.77 -22.14
C ILE A 183 20.42 41.26 -22.09
N PRO A 184 19.84 42.08 -22.99
CA PRO A 184 19.95 43.53 -22.92
C PRO A 184 19.35 44.12 -21.64
N GLN A 185 19.82 45.30 -21.24
CA GLN A 185 19.26 46.05 -20.10
C GLN A 185 17.80 46.49 -20.31
N THR A 186 17.34 46.53 -21.57
CA THR A 186 15.94 46.78 -21.93
C THR A 186 15.02 45.57 -21.67
N GLY A 187 15.58 44.43 -21.27
CA GLY A 187 14.85 43.20 -20.95
C GLY A 187 15.00 42.11 -22.01
N GLY A 188 14.39 40.95 -21.74
CA GLY A 188 14.39 39.77 -22.59
C GLY A 188 13.85 38.55 -21.86
N THR A 189 13.65 37.45 -22.60
CA THR A 189 13.34 36.14 -22.03
C THR A 189 14.56 35.24 -22.17
N ILE A 190 14.90 34.50 -21.11
CA ILE A 190 15.91 33.44 -21.15
C ILE A 190 15.27 32.12 -20.74
N GLN A 191 15.75 31.03 -21.33
CA GLN A 191 15.44 29.69 -20.88
C GLN A 191 16.50 29.24 -19.88
N ILE A 192 16.07 28.94 -18.65
CA ILE A 192 16.93 28.28 -17.66
C ILE A 192 16.69 26.78 -17.73
N ILE A 193 17.76 26.02 -17.95
CA ILE A 193 17.75 24.57 -18.04
C ILE A 193 18.55 24.03 -16.85
N ALA A 194 17.91 23.21 -16.02
CA ALA A 194 18.58 22.43 -14.99
C ALA A 194 18.64 20.96 -15.42
N ASN A 195 19.82 20.37 -15.36
CA ASN A 195 20.00 18.93 -15.51
C ASN A 195 20.35 18.34 -14.14
N VAL A 196 19.56 17.36 -13.70
CA VAL A 196 19.75 16.65 -12.43
C VAL A 196 20.32 15.28 -12.73
N ALA A 197 21.47 14.96 -12.15
CA ALA A 197 22.18 13.71 -12.34
C ALA A 197 22.47 12.99 -11.02
N ASP A 198 22.55 11.67 -11.07
CA ASP A 198 22.97 10.81 -9.97
C ASP A 198 24.50 10.80 -9.81
N THR A 199 25.01 10.00 -8.86
CA THR A 199 26.45 9.87 -8.59
C THR A 199 27.24 9.31 -9.79
N ASN A 200 26.58 8.57 -10.68
CA ASN A 200 27.19 8.01 -11.89
C ASN A 200 27.09 8.95 -13.10
N GLY A 201 26.48 10.13 -12.93
CA GLY A 201 26.24 11.09 -14.01
C GLY A 201 25.03 10.78 -14.90
N SER A 202 24.21 9.80 -14.53
CA SER A 202 22.97 9.48 -15.26
C SER A 202 21.85 10.45 -14.89
N PRO A 203 20.96 10.83 -15.82
CA PRO A 203 19.88 11.76 -15.52
C PRO A 203 18.86 11.15 -14.54
N VAL A 204 18.46 11.92 -13.53
CA VAL A 204 17.42 11.53 -12.56
C VAL A 204 16.06 11.98 -13.08
N GLN A 205 15.23 11.02 -13.46
CA GLN A 205 13.88 11.31 -13.95
C GLN A 205 12.93 11.66 -12.80
N GLY A 206 12.04 12.64 -13.03
CA GLY A 206 11.03 13.05 -12.04
C GLY A 206 11.58 13.73 -10.79
N ALA A 207 12.83 14.22 -10.83
CA ALA A 207 13.38 15.03 -9.74
C ALA A 207 12.64 16.37 -9.65
N PRO A 208 12.07 16.75 -8.49
CA PRO A 208 11.46 18.05 -8.32
C PRO A 208 12.55 19.14 -8.32
N VAL A 209 12.39 20.16 -9.16
CA VAL A 209 13.31 21.30 -9.28
C VAL A 209 12.54 22.59 -9.02
N THR A 210 13.09 23.44 -8.14
CA THR A 210 12.57 24.79 -7.88
C THR A 210 13.62 25.80 -8.32
N PHE A 211 13.22 26.76 -9.15
CA PHE A 211 14.06 27.90 -9.51
C PHE A 211 13.70 29.09 -8.65
N ALA A 212 14.72 29.76 -8.12
CA ALA A 212 14.58 31.02 -7.42
C ALA A 212 15.59 32.02 -7.98
N ILE A 213 15.20 33.29 -8.04
CA ILE A 213 16.11 34.37 -8.38
C ILE A 213 16.64 34.92 -7.06
N GLY A 214 17.96 34.85 -6.87
CA GLY A 214 18.60 35.54 -5.76
C GLY A 214 18.65 37.04 -6.08
N GLY A 215 17.83 37.83 -5.41
CA GLY A 215 17.95 39.28 -5.41
C GLY A 215 18.97 39.73 -4.36
N THR A 216 19.87 40.63 -4.74
CA THR A 216 20.69 41.44 -3.83
C THR A 216 19.91 42.61 -3.30
#